data_AF-J1ZNE1-F1
#
_entry.id   AF-J1ZNE1-F1
#
_cell.length_a   1.000
_cell.length_b   1.000
_cell.length_c   1.000
_cell.angle_alpha   90.00
_cell.angle_beta   90.00
_cell.angle_gamma   90.00
#
_symmetry.space_group_name_H-M   'P 1'
#
loop_
_entity.id
_entity.type
_entity.pdbx_description
1 polymer ?
#
loop_
_entity_poly.entity_id
_entity_poly.type
_entity_poly.pdbx_seq_one_letter_code
_entity_poly.pdbx_strand_id
1 'polypeptide(L)'
;MSEEADAAELFVRPFIMTGGRAEPMHDGLRLETLVVAGPEASLAGLEFERRRIVALCARPTMVAEVAQKTGVPLGVAKVLIADLVVAGLLVCQQPKELPLHVLERIRDHVRAL
;
A
#
# COMPACT_ATOMS: atom_id res chain seq x y z
N MET A 1 -40.11 5.09 -17.42
CA MET A 1 -39.03 5.65 -18.25
C MET A 1 -37.86 5.84 -17.33
N SER A 2 -36.84 5.03 -17.56
CA SER A 2 -35.69 4.83 -16.69
C SER A 2 -34.67 5.95 -16.94
N GLU A 3 -34.28 6.64 -15.88
CA GLU A 3 -33.05 7.42 -15.84
C GLU A 3 -32.20 6.89 -14.67
N GLU A 4 -31.90 5.59 -14.73
CA GLU A 4 -30.64 5.09 -14.16
C GLU A 4 -29.55 5.58 -15.10
N ALA A 5 -29.05 6.79 -14.83
CA ALA A 5 -27.71 7.14 -15.22
C ALA A 5 -26.79 6.21 -14.42
N ASP A 6 -26.65 4.99 -14.94
CA ASP A 6 -25.62 4.03 -14.57
C ASP A 6 -24.32 4.79 -14.72
N ALA A 7 -23.83 5.30 -13.58
CA ALA A 7 -22.54 5.87 -13.46
C ALA A 7 -21.61 4.73 -13.86
N ALA A 8 -21.24 4.74 -15.14
CA ALA A 8 -20.02 4.15 -15.61
C ALA A 8 -18.90 4.78 -14.77
N GLU A 9 -18.74 4.29 -13.54
CA GLU A 9 -17.44 4.08 -12.94
C GLU A 9 -16.59 3.60 -14.09
N LEU A 10 -15.70 4.45 -14.57
CA LEU A 10 -14.75 4.07 -15.59
C LEU A 10 -13.98 2.89 -15.02
N PHE A 11 -14.47 1.67 -15.29
CA PHE A 11 -13.86 0.41 -14.95
C PHE A 11 -12.65 0.27 -15.85
N VAL A 12 -11.61 1.04 -15.53
CA VAL A 12 -10.30 0.88 -16.13
C VAL A 12 -9.87 -0.54 -15.77
N ARG A 13 -9.62 -1.35 -16.80
CA ARG A 13 -9.20 -2.73 -16.56
C ARG A 13 -7.92 -2.69 -15.69
N PRO A 14 -7.86 -3.43 -14.58
CA PRO A 14 -6.77 -3.32 -13.61
C PRO A 14 -5.36 -3.43 -14.22
N PHE A 15 -5.20 -4.21 -15.30
CA PHE A 15 -3.93 -4.37 -16.01
C PHE A 15 -3.48 -3.15 -16.83
N ILE A 16 -4.39 -2.21 -17.14
CA ILE A 16 -4.02 -0.96 -17.81
C ILE A 16 -3.27 -0.06 -16.83
N MET A 17 -3.63 -0.07 -15.55
CA MET A 17 -2.99 0.75 -14.51
C MET A 17 -1.50 0.41 -14.29
N THR A 18 -1.10 -0.83 -14.57
CA THR A 18 0.28 -1.29 -14.42
C THR A 18 1.07 -1.26 -15.73
N GLY A 19 0.46 -0.82 -16.84
CA GLY A 19 1.03 -0.90 -18.18
C GLY A 19 1.17 -2.35 -18.69
N GLY A 20 0.31 -3.26 -18.24
CA GLY A 20 0.31 -4.68 -18.61
C GLY A 20 1.18 -5.57 -17.72
N ARG A 21 1.90 -5.01 -16.75
CA ARG A 21 2.74 -5.79 -15.82
C ARG A 21 1.89 -6.52 -14.78
N ALA A 22 2.17 -7.81 -14.59
CA ALA A 22 1.55 -8.64 -13.54
C ALA A 22 2.45 -8.83 -12.31
N GLU A 23 3.76 -8.57 -12.44
CA GLU A 23 4.75 -8.78 -11.39
C GLU A 23 5.33 -7.44 -10.88
N PRO A 24 5.49 -7.27 -9.55
CA PRO A 24 6.10 -6.06 -8.98
C PRO A 24 7.60 -5.98 -9.27
N MET A 25 8.15 -4.76 -9.39
CA MET A 25 9.61 -4.56 -9.54
C MET A 25 10.38 -4.67 -8.22
N HIS A 26 9.68 -4.79 -7.09
CA HIS A 26 10.24 -5.00 -5.76
C HIS A 26 9.61 -6.26 -5.16
N ASP A 27 10.40 -7.32 -5.09
CA ASP A 27 9.97 -8.59 -4.53
C ASP A 27 9.77 -8.50 -3.01
N GLY A 28 8.88 -9.34 -2.48
CA GLY A 28 8.71 -9.50 -1.04
C GLY A 28 7.74 -8.53 -0.35
N LEU A 29 6.99 -7.72 -1.09
CA LEU A 29 5.84 -6.96 -0.54
C LEU A 29 4.75 -7.94 -0.07
N ARG A 30 4.73 -8.19 1.24
CA ARG A 30 3.71 -9.00 1.92
C ARG A 30 2.48 -8.14 2.19
N LEU A 31 1.37 -8.79 2.56
CA LEU A 31 0.09 -8.11 2.78
C LEU A 31 0.19 -7.13 3.97
N GLU A 32 0.90 -7.58 5.01
CA GLU A 32 1.16 -6.92 6.27
C GLU A 32 2.33 -5.93 6.23
N THR A 33 3.06 -5.83 5.11
CA THR A 33 4.16 -4.89 4.98
C THR A 33 3.64 -3.47 5.15
N LEU A 34 4.21 -2.74 6.11
CA LEU A 34 3.92 -1.33 6.30
C LEU A 34 4.74 -0.50 5.32
N VAL A 35 4.07 0.37 4.59
CA VAL A 35 4.69 1.37 3.72
C VAL A 35 4.35 2.77 4.21
N VAL A 36 5.31 3.68 4.08
CA VAL A 36 5.16 5.09 4.48
C VAL A 36 5.76 5.99 3.41
N ALA A 37 5.18 7.16 3.20
CA ALA A 37 5.71 8.18 2.33
C ALA A 37 7.10 8.62 2.81
N GLY A 38 8.05 8.71 1.88
CA GLY A 38 9.37 9.27 2.16
C GLY A 38 9.29 10.76 2.52
N PRO A 39 10.27 11.30 3.26
CA PRO A 39 10.26 12.71 3.69
C PRO A 39 10.28 13.70 2.53
N GLU A 40 10.83 13.32 1.38
CA GLU A 40 10.91 14.14 0.16
C GLU A 40 9.87 13.75 -0.89
N ALA A 41 8.90 12.89 -0.55
CA ALA A 41 7.89 12.43 -1.49
C ALA A 41 6.99 13.59 -1.96
N SER A 42 7.10 13.95 -3.23
CA SER A 42 6.24 14.95 -3.86
C SER A 42 5.06 14.31 -4.57
N LEU A 43 3.88 14.91 -4.42
CA LEU A 43 2.67 14.51 -5.13
C LEU A 43 2.57 15.13 -6.53
N ALA A 44 3.43 16.09 -6.86
CA ALA A 44 3.37 16.82 -8.12
C ALA A 44 3.78 15.92 -9.30
N GLY A 45 3.01 15.95 -10.38
CA GLY A 45 3.30 15.17 -11.59
C GLY A 45 2.97 13.67 -11.51
N LEU A 46 2.45 13.19 -10.38
CA LEU A 46 1.99 11.81 -10.25
C LEU A 46 0.60 11.63 -10.86
N GLU A 47 0.41 10.48 -11.52
CA GLU A 47 -0.91 10.00 -11.93
C GLU A 47 -1.81 9.78 -10.70
N PHE A 48 -3.13 9.77 -10.93
CA PHE A 48 -4.14 9.80 -9.88
C PHE A 48 -3.97 8.68 -8.85
N GLU A 49 -3.80 7.43 -9.30
CA GLU A 49 -3.64 6.24 -8.45
C GLU A 49 -2.37 6.33 -7.60
N ARG A 50 -1.25 6.73 -8.22
CA ARG A 50 0.05 6.89 -7.55
C ARG A 50 -0.01 7.99 -6.50
N ARG A 51 -0.59 9.13 -6.86
CA ARG A 51 -0.81 10.26 -5.94
C ARG A 51 -1.68 9.85 -4.75
N ARG A 52 -2.76 9.11 -4.98
CA ARG A 52 -3.65 8.61 -3.93
C ARG A 52 -2.91 7.65 -2.99
N ILE A 53 -2.11 6.74 -3.53
CA ILE A 53 -1.30 5.81 -2.71
C ILE A 53 -0.30 6.57 -1.84
N VAL A 54 0.47 7.51 -2.39
CA VAL A 54 1.43 8.31 -1.60
C VAL A 54 0.73 9.11 -0.50
N ALA A 55 -0.43 9.72 -0.80
CA ALA A 55 -1.23 10.43 0.19
C ALA A 55 -1.76 9.52 1.31
N LEU A 56 -2.23 8.30 0.98
CA LEU A 56 -2.65 7.31 1.95
C LEU A 56 -1.50 6.89 2.88
N CYS A 57 -0.29 6.81 2.33
CA CYS A 57 0.90 6.41 3.06
C CYS A 57 1.56 7.57 3.84
N ALA A 58 0.91 8.73 4.00
CA ALA A 58 1.41 9.80 4.88
C ALA A 58 1.60 9.34 6.34
N ARG A 59 0.98 8.21 6.71
CA ARG A 59 1.28 7.41 7.91
C ARG A 59 1.56 5.97 7.49
N PRO A 60 2.30 5.19 8.30
CA PRO A 60 2.53 3.77 8.03
C PRO A 60 1.20 3.06 7.76
N THR A 61 1.08 2.45 6.58
CA THR A 61 -0.15 1.81 6.09
C THR A 61 0.22 0.45 5.50
N MET A 62 -0.58 -0.58 5.79
CA MET A 62 -0.32 -1.92 5.25
C MET A 62 -0.66 -1.98 3.75
N VAL A 63 0.06 -2.82 3.00
CA VAL A 63 -0.24 -3.08 1.58
C VAL A 63 -1.70 -3.50 1.36
N ALA A 64 -2.25 -4.35 2.26
CA ALA A 64 -3.67 -4.72 2.25
C ALA A 64 -4.60 -3.50 2.32
N GLU A 65 -4.31 -2.59 3.23
CA GLU A 65 -5.13 -1.41 3.48
C GLU A 65 -5.03 -0.44 2.30
N VAL A 66 -3.86 -0.34 1.65
CA VAL A 66 -3.72 0.44 0.42
C VAL A 66 -4.67 -0.12 -0.65
N ALA A 67 -4.65 -1.43 -0.90
CA ALA A 67 -5.53 -2.06 -1.88
C ALA A 67 -7.03 -1.82 -1.54
N GLN A 68 -7.40 -2.01 -0.28
CA GLN A 68 -8.76 -1.77 0.21
C GLN A 68 -9.19 -0.31 0.01
N LYS A 69 -8.37 0.66 0.42
CA LYS A 69 -8.71 2.09 0.38
C LYS A 69 -8.65 2.69 -1.02
N THR A 70 -7.90 2.09 -1.93
CA THR A 70 -7.85 2.50 -3.34
C THR A 70 -8.89 1.79 -4.20
N GLY A 71 -9.41 0.64 -3.74
CA GLY A 71 -10.37 -0.17 -4.49
C GLY A 71 -9.73 -0.97 -5.64
N VAL A 72 -8.41 -1.01 -5.75
CA VAL A 72 -7.72 -1.79 -6.80
C VAL A 72 -7.43 -3.21 -6.32
N PRO A 73 -7.35 -4.20 -7.23
CA PRO A 73 -6.91 -5.55 -6.86
C PRO A 73 -5.55 -5.55 -6.18
N LEU A 74 -5.35 -6.45 -5.21
CA LEU A 74 -4.12 -6.53 -4.42
C LEU A 74 -2.85 -6.64 -5.29
N GLY A 75 -2.88 -7.39 -6.39
CA GLY A 75 -1.75 -7.49 -7.32
C GLY A 75 -1.39 -6.14 -7.94
N VAL A 76 -2.39 -5.35 -8.33
CA VAL A 76 -2.19 -4.00 -8.86
C VAL A 76 -1.65 -3.06 -7.79
N ALA A 77 -2.20 -3.11 -6.58
CA ALA A 77 -1.67 -2.33 -5.45
C ALA A 77 -0.19 -2.64 -5.21
N LYS A 78 0.20 -3.93 -5.20
CA LYS A 78 1.60 -4.35 -5.03
C LYS A 78 2.51 -3.81 -6.11
N VAL A 79 2.09 -3.85 -7.38
CA VAL A 79 2.87 -3.30 -8.50
C VAL A 79 3.04 -1.79 -8.35
N LEU A 80 1.97 -1.05 -8.08
CA LEU A 80 2.03 0.41 -7.92
C LEU A 80 2.88 0.82 -6.70
N ILE A 81 2.75 0.10 -5.59
CA ILE A 81 3.56 0.34 -4.39
C ILE A 81 5.03 0.03 -4.67
N ALA A 82 5.35 -1.08 -5.34
CA ALA A 82 6.71 -1.42 -5.71
C ALA A 82 7.35 -0.35 -6.61
N ASP A 83 6.62 0.15 -7.61
CA ASP A 83 7.08 1.25 -8.47
C ASP A 83 7.40 2.51 -7.65
N LEU A 84 6.52 2.87 -6.69
CA LEU A 84 6.72 4.02 -5.82
C LEU A 84 7.88 3.84 -4.83
N VAL A 85 8.13 2.60 -4.38
CA VAL A 85 9.30 2.26 -3.54
C VAL A 85 10.58 2.37 -4.34
N VAL A 86 10.61 1.84 -5.57
CA VAL A 86 11.76 1.97 -6.48
C VAL A 86 12.02 3.45 -6.82
N ALA A 87 10.97 4.26 -6.98
CA ALA A 87 11.07 5.70 -7.19
C ALA A 87 11.46 6.51 -5.95
N GLY A 88 11.63 5.86 -4.78
CA GLY A 88 11.97 6.53 -3.52
C GLY A 88 10.85 7.36 -2.89
N LEU A 89 9.63 7.27 -3.42
CA LEU A 89 8.46 8.01 -2.92
C LEU A 89 7.79 7.30 -1.74
N LEU A 90 7.94 5.98 -1.66
CA LEU A 90 7.54 5.17 -0.51
C LEU A 90 8.75 4.43 0.06
N VAL A 91 8.68 4.11 1.34
CA VAL A 91 9.65 3.27 2.04
C VAL A 91 8.92 2.16 2.78
N CYS A 92 9.41 0.93 2.64
CA CYS A 92 8.96 -0.21 3.44
C CYS A 92 9.51 -0.08 4.86
N GLN A 93 8.64 -0.08 5.86
CA GLN A 93 9.06 -0.17 7.26
C GLN A 93 9.29 -1.63 7.63
N GLN A 94 10.49 -1.94 8.11
CA GLN A 94 10.73 -3.18 8.82
C GLN A 94 10.27 -3.02 10.28
N PRO A 95 9.69 -4.07 10.89
CA PRO A 95 9.42 -4.07 12.31
C PRO A 95 10.72 -3.74 13.05
N LYS A 96 10.71 -2.75 13.92
CA LYS A 96 11.84 -2.51 14.81
C LYS A 96 11.98 -3.72 15.72
N GLU A 97 13.18 -4.27 15.83
CA GLU A 97 13.46 -5.29 16.83
C GLU A 97 13.14 -4.73 18.21
N LEU A 98 12.21 -5.39 18.91
CA LEU A 98 11.88 -5.06 20.28
C LEU A 98 12.93 -5.70 21.18
N PRO A 99 13.47 -4.97 22.18
CA PRO A 99 14.43 -5.54 23.11
C PRO A 99 13.77 -6.69 23.90
N LEU A 100 14.52 -7.78 24.11
CA LEU A 100 14.00 -9.05 24.63
C LEU A 100 13.18 -8.89 25.92
N HIS A 101 13.61 -8.03 26.84
CA HIS A 101 12.92 -7.80 28.10
C HIS A 101 11.48 -7.28 27.93
N VAL A 102 11.18 -6.54 26.85
CA VAL A 102 9.81 -6.11 26.53
C VAL A 102 8.98 -7.29 26.06
N LEU A 103 9.56 -8.16 25.23
CA LEU A 103 8.89 -9.37 24.75
C LEU A 103 8.61 -10.36 25.88
N GLU A 104 9.56 -10.51 26.81
CA GLU A 104 9.38 -11.33 28.02
C GLU A 104 8.24 -10.78 28.86
N ARG A 105 8.19 -9.47 29.07
CA ARG A 105 7.10 -8.82 29.80
C ARG A 105 5.73 -9.09 29.16
N ILE A 106 5.63 -8.98 27.83
CA ILE A 106 4.38 -9.26 27.09
C ILE A 106 3.99 -10.73 27.25
N ARG A 107 4.93 -11.66 27.07
CA ARG A 107 4.70 -13.10 27.24
C ARG A 107 4.19 -13.43 28.64
N ASP A 108 4.81 -12.86 29.66
CA ASP A 108 4.47 -13.15 31.05
C ASP A 108 3.09 -12.59 31.42
N HIS A 109 2.70 -11.43 30.86
CA HIS A 109 1.33 -10.90 31.01
C HIS A 109 0.30 -11.80 30.34
N VAL A 110 0.55 -12.28 29.12
CA VAL A 110 -0.39 -13.16 28.40
C VAL A 110 -0.56 -14.50 29.12
N ARG A 111 0.48 -15.03 29.77
CA ARG A 111 0.42 -16.28 30.56
C ARG A 111 -0.29 -16.14 31.91
N ALA A 112 -0.49 -14.92 32.40
CA ALA A 112 -1.16 -14.65 33.67
C ALA A 112 -2.68 -14.39 33.51
N LEU A 113 -3.20 -14.45 32.27
CA LEU A 113 -4.63 -14.39 31.93
C LEU A 113 -5.22 -15.81 31.87
#